data_AF-A0A6A6M1A5-F1
#
_entry.id   AF-A0A6A6M1A5-F1
#
_cell.length_a   1.000
_cell.length_b   1.000
_cell.length_c   1.000
_cell.angle_alpha   90.00
_cell.angle_beta   90.00
_cell.angle_gamma   90.00
#
_symmetry.space_group_name_H-M   'P 1'
#
loop_
_entity.id
_entity.type
_entity.pdbx_description
1 polymer ?
#
loop_
_entity_poly.entity_id
_entity_poly.type
_entity_poly.pdbx_seq_one_letter_code
_entity_poly.pdbx_strand_id
1 'polypeptide(L)' 'MKSFRWGTDAGIENLTEGYTHVFESTFETTQGIAEYVAHPAHIEYSNLLAPALEKVLAMDYQSNIVQL' A
#
# COMPACT_ATOMS: atom_id res chain seq x y z
N MET A 1 -7.62 9.61 -0.68
CA MET A 1 -7.11 8.84 0.48
C MET A 1 -7.79 9.35 1.75
N LYS A 2 -8.31 8.47 2.60
CA LYS A 2 -9.04 8.84 3.84
C LYS A 2 -8.25 8.55 5.11
N SER A 3 -7.40 7.52 5.08
CA SER A 3 -6.45 7.21 6.13
C SER A 3 -5.18 6.62 5.53
N PHE A 4 -4.09 6.73 6.27
CA PHE A 4 -2.79 6.19 5.93
C PHE A 4 -2.16 5.60 7.19
N ARG A 5 -1.75 4.34 7.14
CA ARG A 5 -1.13 3.59 8.23
C ARG A 5 0.09 2.84 7.70
N TRP A 6 1.06 2.55 8.57
CA TRP A 6 2.23 1.79 8.19
C TRP A 6 2.81 1.04 9.40
N GLY A 7 3.69 0.07 9.12
CA GLY A 7 4.42 -0.67 10.14
C GLY A 7 5.57 -1.47 9.54
N THR A 8 6.41 -2.00 10.42
CA THR A 8 7.51 -2.92 10.08
C THR A 8 7.06 -4.35 10.36
N ASP A 9 7.51 -5.31 9.53
CA ASP A 9 7.30 -6.74 9.77
C ASP A 9 7.77 -7.13 11.18
N ALA A 10 6.95 -7.93 11.87
CA ALA A 10 7.26 -8.43 13.20
C ALA A 10 8.18 -9.66 13.18
N GLY A 11 8.40 -10.28 12.01
CA GLY A 11 9.34 -11.40 11.84
C GLY A 11 8.92 -12.69 12.55
N ILE A 12 7.61 -12.86 12.82
CA ILE A 12 7.09 -14.00 13.58
C ILE A 12 6.99 -15.24 12.68
N GLU A 13 6.36 -15.12 11.51
CA GLU A 13 6.13 -16.24 10.61
C GLU A 13 7.24 -16.43 9.57
N ASN A 14 8.08 -15.41 9.33
CA ASN A 14 9.20 -15.42 8.38
C ASN A 14 8.83 -15.82 6.93
N LEU A 15 7.60 -15.50 6.51
CA LEU A 15 7.10 -15.74 5.14
C LEU A 15 7.01 -14.45 4.30
N THR A 16 7.69 -13.39 4.72
CA THR A 16 7.59 -12.07 4.08
C THR A 16 8.42 -11.95 2.80
N GLU A 17 9.13 -13.01 2.40
CA GLU A 17 9.98 -13.04 1.19
C GLU A 17 11.00 -11.89 1.14
N GLY A 18 11.36 -11.27 2.28
CA GLY A 18 12.24 -10.10 2.34
C GLY A 18 11.54 -8.74 2.23
N TYR A 19 10.21 -8.68 2.19
CA TYR A 19 9.48 -7.42 2.44
C TYR A 19 9.55 -7.08 3.94
N THR A 20 9.83 -5.81 4.26
CA THR A 20 10.11 -5.39 5.65
C THR A 20 9.11 -4.38 6.20
N HIS A 21 8.34 -3.72 5.33
CA HIS A 21 7.39 -2.68 5.72
C HIS A 21 6.05 -2.90 5.01
N VAL A 22 4.97 -2.51 5.68
CA VAL A 22 3.62 -2.44 5.11
C VAL A 22 3.12 -1.01 5.17
N PHE A 23 2.43 -0.59 4.12
CA PHE A 23 1.73 0.69 4.05
C PHE A 23 0.29 0.40 3.64
N GLU A 24 -0.67 0.89 4.42
CA GLU A 24 -2.10 0.74 4.16
C GLU A 24 -2.72 2.12 3.93
N SER A 25 -3.38 2.27 2.80
CA SER A 25 -4.14 3.47 2.45
C SER A 25 -5.61 3.10 2.27
N THR A 26 -6.52 3.75 2.98
CA THR A 26 -7.96 3.51 2.83
C THR A 26 -8.60 4.53 1.88
N PHE A 27 -9.45 4.02 1.00
CA PHE A 27 -10.26 4.80 0.07
C PHE A 27 -11.72 4.36 0.16
N GLU A 28 -12.65 5.27 -0.14
CA GLU A 28 -14.08 4.95 -0.15
C GLU A 28 -14.50 4.16 -1.40
N THR A 29 -13.78 4.33 -2.51
CA THR A 29 -14.12 3.71 -3.80
C THR A 29 -12.86 3.32 -4.58
N THR A 30 -13.01 2.38 -5.52
CA THR A 30 -11.95 2.01 -6.48
C THR A 30 -11.56 3.17 -7.39
N GLN A 31 -12.51 4.03 -7.75
CA GLN A 31 -12.22 5.26 -8.47
C GLN A 31 -11.31 6.20 -7.65
N GLY A 32 -11.52 6.29 -6.33
CA GLY A 32 -10.66 7.09 -5.46
C GLY A 32 -9.21 6.59 -5.39
N ILE A 33 -8.98 5.28 -5.63
CA ILE A 33 -7.63 4.72 -5.79
C ILE A 33 -7.04 5.17 -7.13
N ALA A 34 -7.78 5.05 -8.22
CA ALA A 34 -7.32 5.46 -9.54
C ALA A 34 -6.96 6.96 -9.61
N GLU A 35 -7.80 7.81 -9.02
CA GLU A 35 -7.54 9.25 -8.91
C GLU A 35 -6.28 9.55 -8.09
N TYR A 36 -6.05 8.80 -6.99
CA TYR A 36 -4.85 8.93 -6.20
C TYR A 36 -3.59 8.50 -6.95
N VAL A 37 -3.63 7.37 -7.65
CA VAL A 37 -2.49 6.86 -8.44
C VAL A 37 -2.11 7.84 -9.56
N ALA A 38 -3.10 8.45 -10.21
CA ALA A 38 -2.89 9.44 -11.26
C ALA A 38 -2.56 10.85 -10.73
N HIS A 39 -2.67 11.10 -9.42
CA HIS A 39 -2.48 12.43 -8.87
C HIS A 39 -1.01 12.90 -9.02
N PRO A 40 -0.73 14.12 -9.50
CA PRO A 40 0.65 14.59 -9.73
C PRO A 40 1.55 14.47 -8.50
N ALA A 41 1.04 14.83 -7.31
CA ALA A 41 1.80 14.72 -6.06
C ALA A 41 2.14 13.26 -5.69
N HIS A 42 1.27 12.29 -6.03
CA HIS A 42 1.59 10.88 -5.83
C HIS A 42 2.71 10.46 -6.77
N ILE A 43 2.61 10.78 -8.07
CA ILE A 43 3.63 10.46 -9.07
C ILE A 43 4.99 11.05 -8.68
N GLU A 44 5.03 12.31 -8.27
CA GLU A 44 6.24 12.99 -7.82
C GLU A 44 6.89 12.26 -6.64
N TYR A 45 6.10 11.92 -5.62
CA TYR A 45 6.60 11.21 -4.45
C TYR A 45 7.01 9.76 -4.77
N SER A 46 6.28 9.05 -5.63
CA SER A 46 6.64 7.71 -6.10
C SER A 46 8.00 7.71 -6.79
N ASN A 47 8.28 8.72 -7.63
CA ASN A 47 9.58 8.86 -8.29
C ASN A 47 10.72 9.16 -7.31
N LEU A 48 10.43 9.91 -6.24
CA LEU A 48 11.40 10.16 -5.16
C LEU A 48 11.67 8.90 -4.33
N LEU A 49 10.64 8.10 -4.04
CA LEU A 49 10.73 6.92 -3.18
C LEU A 49 11.30 5.70 -3.89
N ALA A 50 10.96 5.48 -5.16
CA ALA A 50 11.31 4.25 -5.89
C ALA A 50 12.81 3.87 -5.83
N PRO A 51 13.78 4.81 -5.94
CA PRO A 51 15.19 4.46 -5.82
C PRO A 51 15.62 3.94 -4.45
N ALA A 52 14.85 4.22 -3.40
CA ALA A 52 15.11 3.72 -2.04
C ALA A 52 14.51 2.33 -1.78
N LEU A 53 13.73 1.79 -2.72
CA LEU A 53 13.08 0.49 -2.59
C LEU A 53 13.84 -0.56 -3.41
N GLU A 54 14.20 -1.67 -2.78
CA GLU A 54 14.72 -2.84 -3.51
C GLU A 54 13.60 -3.52 -4.33
N LYS A 55 12.39 -3.57 -3.76
CA LYS A 55 11.19 -4.13 -4.37
C LYS A 55 9.91 -3.54 -3.77
N VAL A 56 8.82 -3.61 -4.52
CA VAL A 56 7.49 -3.15 -4.09
C VAL A 56 6.40 -4.10 -4.58
N LEU A 57 5.41 -4.36 -3.73
CA LEU A 57 4.19 -5.07 -4.07
C LEU A 57 3.01 -4.18 -3.66
N ALA A 58 2.07 -3.97 -4.59
CA ALA A 58 0.84 -3.23 -4.33
C ALA A 58 -0.36 -4.15 -4.61
N MET A 59 -1.38 -4.06 -3.75
CA MET A 59 -2.62 -4.82 -3.89
C MET A 59 -3.81 -3.92 -3.56
N ASP A 60 -4.71 -3.76 -4.53
CA ASP A 60 -5.98 -3.09 -4.33
C ASP A 60 -7.07 -4.14 -4.06
N TYR A 61 -7.77 -4.01 -2.93
CA TYR A 61 -8.80 -4.97 -2.54
C TYR A 61 -9.98 -4.30 -1.86
N GLN A 62 -11.13 -4.97 -1.89
CA GLN A 62 -12.28 -4.63 -1.08
C GLN A 62 -12.32 -5.54 0.13
N SER A 63 -12.35 -4.96 1.33
CA SER A 63 -12.53 -5.71 2.57
C SER A 63 -13.94 -6.30 2.60
N ASN A 64 -14.01 -7.63 2.58
CA ASN A 64 -15.27 -8.37 2.73
C ASN A 64 -15.21 -9.18 4.02
N ILE A 65 -16.33 -9.26 4.72
CA ILE A 65 -16.48 -10.10 5.90
C ILE A 65 -17.10 -11.42 5.45
N VAL A 66 -16.49 -12.54 5.84
CA VAL A 66 -17.09 -13.86 5.64
C VAL A 66 -18.30 -13.98 6.56
N GLN A 67 -19.49 -14.14 5.99
CA GLN A 67 -20.68 -14.52 6.75
C GLN A 67 -20.71 -16.04 6.84
N LEU A 68 -20.65 -16.57 8.07
CA LEU A 68 -20.76 -17.99 8.39
C LEU A 68 -22.17 -18.34 8.85
#